data_AF-A0A9R0QK41-F1
#
_entry.id   AF-A0A9R0QK41-F1
#
_cell.length_a   1.000
_cell.length_b   1.000
_cell.length_c   1.000
_cell.angle_alpha   90.00
_cell.angle_beta   90.00
_cell.angle_gamma   90.00
#
_symmetry.space_group_name_H-M   'P 1'
#
loop_
_entity.id
_entity.type
_entity.pdbx_description
1 polymer ?
#
loop_
_entity_poly.entity_id
_entity_poly.type
_entity_poly.pdbx_seq_one_letter_code
_entity_poly.pdbx_strand_id
1 'polypeptide(L)'
;MLILTGPSRGLVLVDFIYLEIDLKIREDGVSPDRPFSKGLISIDGRVLSREEDVMVRSETLESWLSTTEVRFATVLNAVECTFEIKLTEGHFKGNITVGIADKARKLNIDKAIVIHDSILDGVVRSDESGVIKLRRSVITICLEGTVEFQINNVAAGVCAERTFYFTPHRTGANEEEITCGARKFGFRVVWSLMDFRL
;
A
#
# COMPACT_ATOMS: atom_id res chain seq x y z
N MET A 1 -18.53 -7.90 1.25
CA MET A 1 -17.12 -8.32 1.14
C MET A 1 -16.28 -7.37 1.98
N LEU A 2 -15.64 -7.86 3.04
CA LEU A 2 -14.72 -7.09 3.87
C LEU A 2 -13.33 -7.16 3.24
N ILE A 3 -12.74 -6.02 2.89
CA ILE A 3 -11.38 -5.98 2.32
C ILE A 3 -10.41 -5.67 3.46
N LEU A 4 -9.56 -6.64 3.75
CA LEU A 4 -8.41 -6.45 4.64
C LEU A 4 -7.21 -6.10 3.77
N THR A 5 -6.50 -5.03 4.11
CA THR A 5 -5.22 -4.73 3.49
C THR A 5 -4.18 -5.70 4.03
N GLY A 6 -3.47 -6.40 3.14
CA GLY A 6 -2.36 -7.29 3.53
C GLY A 6 -1.25 -6.58 4.31
N PRO A 7 -0.20 -7.32 4.72
CA PRO A 7 0.89 -6.79 5.54
C PRO A 7 1.47 -5.51 4.94
N SER A 8 1.95 -4.61 5.79
CA SER A 8 2.49 -3.30 5.39
C SER A 8 3.68 -3.42 4.43
N ARG A 9 4.41 -4.55 4.47
CA ARG A 9 5.63 -4.82 3.71
C ARG A 9 5.50 -6.11 2.91
N GLY A 10 6.22 -6.20 1.79
CA GLY A 10 6.37 -7.44 1.04
C GLY A 10 7.13 -8.51 1.84
N LEU A 11 6.95 -9.76 1.42
CA LEU A 11 7.62 -10.92 2.03
C LEU A 11 8.65 -11.47 1.05
N VAL A 12 9.86 -11.74 1.53
CA VAL A 12 10.90 -12.35 0.71
C VAL A 12 10.64 -13.85 0.61
N LEU A 13 10.45 -14.31 -0.61
CA LEU A 13 10.12 -15.70 -0.91
C LEU A 13 11.39 -16.57 -0.93
N VAL A 14 11.70 -17.18 0.21
CA VAL A 14 12.82 -18.13 0.35
C VAL A 14 12.32 -19.57 0.37
N ASP A 15 11.24 -19.80 1.10
CA ASP A 15 10.65 -21.11 1.36
C ASP A 15 9.11 -20.96 1.48
N PHE A 16 8.44 -21.84 2.22
CA PHE A 16 7.04 -21.72 2.58
C PHE A 16 6.77 -20.44 3.35
N ILE A 17 5.71 -19.73 2.93
CA ILE A 17 5.12 -18.64 3.70
C ILE A 17 3.84 -19.17 4.35
N TYR A 18 3.75 -19.05 5.66
CA TYR A 18 2.57 -19.42 6.42
C TYR A 18 1.80 -18.16 6.81
N LEU A 19 0.54 -18.07 6.39
CA LEU A 19 -0.37 -16.99 6.73
C LEU A 19 -1.43 -17.53 7.68
N GLU A 20 -1.29 -17.18 8.96
CA GLU A 20 -2.33 -17.45 9.96
C GLU A 20 -3.39 -16.35 9.90
N ILE A 21 -4.65 -16.76 9.80
CA ILE A 21 -5.81 -15.89 9.81
C ILE A 21 -6.57 -16.18 11.11
N ASP A 22 -6.77 -15.18 11.95
CA ASP A 22 -7.60 -15.22 13.17
C ASP A 22 -8.48 -13.95 13.22
N LEU A 23 -9.64 -14.02 12.57
CA LEU A 23 -10.63 -12.94 12.53
C LEU A 23 -11.68 -13.16 13.62
N LYS A 24 -12.02 -12.07 14.31
CA LYS A 24 -13.04 -12.03 15.36
C LYS A 24 -13.97 -10.84 15.13
N ILE A 25 -15.23 -11.01 15.51
CA ILE A 25 -16.22 -9.93 15.53
C ILE A 25 -16.31 -9.41 16.97
N ARG A 26 -16.15 -8.10 17.10
CA ARG A 26 -16.39 -7.38 18.33
C ARG A 26 -17.81 -6.81 18.32
N GLU A 27 -18.56 -7.05 19.38
CA GLU A 27 -19.90 -6.50 19.61
C GLU A 27 -19.90 -5.67 20.90
N ASP A 28 -20.57 -4.53 20.89
CA ASP A 28 -20.59 -3.63 22.05
C ASP A 28 -21.24 -4.30 23.26
N GLY A 29 -20.55 -4.26 24.39
CA GLY A 29 -21.02 -4.85 25.65
C GLY A 29 -20.90 -6.38 25.74
N VAL A 30 -20.38 -7.05 24.70
CA VAL A 30 -20.16 -8.50 24.68
C VAL A 30 -18.65 -8.79 24.77
N SER A 31 -18.25 -9.65 25.70
CA SER A 31 -16.86 -10.14 25.80
C SER A 31 -16.84 -11.61 26.23
N PRO A 32 -15.92 -12.44 25.68
CA PRO A 32 -14.88 -12.12 24.70
C PRO A 32 -15.41 -11.94 23.26
N ASP A 33 -14.58 -11.39 22.36
CA ASP A 33 -14.90 -11.27 20.93
C ASP A 33 -15.27 -12.63 20.33
N ARG A 34 -16.28 -12.63 19.44
CA ARG A 34 -16.79 -13.84 18.82
C ARG A 34 -15.87 -14.30 17.69
N PRO A 35 -15.47 -15.59 17.64
CA PRO A 35 -14.70 -16.12 16.51
C PRO A 35 -15.46 -15.99 15.19
N PHE A 36 -14.78 -15.54 14.13
CA PHE A 36 -15.37 -15.35 12.80
C PHE A 36 -14.74 -16.24 11.74
N SER A 37 -13.41 -16.23 11.66
CA SER A 37 -12.64 -17.04 10.73
C SER A 37 -11.31 -17.40 11.37
N LYS A 38 -10.92 -18.66 11.33
CA LYS A 38 -9.60 -19.08 11.75
C LYS A 38 -9.02 -20.15 10.84
N GLY A 39 -7.74 -20.06 10.54
CA GLY A 39 -7.02 -21.10 9.82
C GLY A 39 -5.65 -20.66 9.34
N LEU A 40 -5.01 -21.53 8.55
CA LEU A 40 -3.65 -21.38 8.07
C LEU A 40 -3.63 -21.60 6.56
N ILE A 41 -3.04 -20.67 5.82
CA ILE A 41 -2.71 -20.83 4.40
C ILE A 41 -1.20 -21.02 4.28
N SER A 42 -0.78 -22.05 3.56
CA SER A 42 0.63 -22.27 3.22
C SER A 42 0.86 -21.96 1.74
N ILE A 43 1.74 -21.01 1.47
CA ILE A 43 2.19 -20.69 0.12
C ILE A 43 3.56 -21.33 -0.08
N ASP A 44 3.67 -22.30 -0.99
CA ASP A 44 4.95 -22.94 -1.33
C ASP A 44 5.76 -22.04 -2.26
N GLY A 45 6.68 -21.26 -1.69
CA GLY A 45 7.54 -20.37 -2.45
C GLY A 45 8.54 -21.05 -3.39
N ARG A 46 8.75 -22.37 -3.26
CA ARG A 46 9.72 -23.11 -4.07
C ARG A 46 9.18 -23.41 -5.47
N VAL A 47 7.85 -23.52 -5.59
CA VAL A 47 7.15 -23.87 -6.84
C VAL A 47 6.53 -22.66 -7.54
N LEU A 48 6.57 -21.48 -6.91
CA LEU A 48 6.06 -20.27 -7.54
C LEU A 48 6.94 -19.85 -8.72
N SER A 49 6.28 -19.61 -9.86
CA SER A 49 6.92 -19.09 -11.06
C SER A 49 7.65 -17.78 -10.74
N ARG A 50 8.89 -17.71 -11.20
CA ARG A 50 9.74 -16.52 -11.21
C ARG A 50 9.75 -15.89 -12.60
N GLU A 51 8.66 -16.00 -13.34
CA GLU A 51 8.53 -15.36 -14.64
C GLU A 51 8.53 -13.85 -14.52
N GLU A 52 8.89 -13.16 -15.61
CA GLU A 52 8.89 -11.70 -15.67
C GLU A 52 7.46 -11.13 -15.60
N ASP A 53 6.46 -11.88 -16.05
CA ASP A 53 5.06 -11.48 -15.98
C ASP A 53 4.47 -11.75 -14.61
N VAL A 54 3.99 -10.69 -13.98
CA VAL A 54 3.44 -10.74 -12.63
C VAL A 54 2.00 -11.24 -12.67
N MET A 55 1.80 -12.50 -12.26
CA MET A 55 0.46 -13.09 -12.13
C MET A 55 -0.07 -12.99 -10.69
N VAL A 56 -1.23 -12.38 -10.52
CA VAL A 56 -1.96 -12.41 -9.24
C VAL A 56 -2.54 -13.81 -9.04
N ARG A 57 -2.12 -14.47 -7.97
CA ARG A 57 -2.63 -15.75 -7.50
C ARG A 57 -3.59 -15.53 -6.34
N SER A 58 -4.43 -16.52 -6.07
CA SER A 58 -5.28 -16.52 -4.89
C SER A 58 -5.32 -17.89 -4.24
N GLU A 59 -5.40 -17.87 -2.91
CA GLU A 59 -5.63 -19.04 -2.07
C GLU A 59 -6.86 -18.76 -1.21
N THR A 60 -7.72 -19.75 -1.06
CA THR A 60 -8.97 -19.61 -0.29
C THR A 60 -8.91 -20.45 0.98
N LEU A 61 -9.39 -19.87 2.07
CA LEU A 61 -9.58 -20.53 3.34
C LEU A 61 -11.06 -20.45 3.72
N GLU A 62 -11.75 -21.57 3.64
CA GLU A 62 -13.10 -21.71 4.18
C GLU A 62 -13.01 -21.98 5.70
N SER A 63 -13.70 -21.16 6.49
CA SER A 63 -13.77 -21.28 7.95
C SER A 63 -15.20 -20.99 8.42
N TRP A 64 -15.42 -21.03 9.74
CA TRP A 64 -16.75 -21.06 10.37
C TRP A 64 -17.84 -20.20 9.69
N LEU A 65 -17.63 -18.88 9.65
CA LEU A 65 -18.63 -17.92 9.19
C LEU A 65 -18.19 -17.16 7.93
N SER A 66 -17.06 -17.53 7.33
CA SER A 66 -16.53 -16.83 6.16
C SER A 66 -15.56 -17.68 5.34
N THR A 67 -15.50 -17.37 4.05
CA THR A 67 -14.39 -17.75 3.17
C THR A 67 -13.46 -16.56 3.02
N THR A 68 -12.19 -16.73 3.39
CA THR A 68 -11.15 -15.71 3.21
C THR A 68 -10.38 -16.01 1.93
N GLU A 69 -10.34 -15.06 1.00
CA GLU A 69 -9.47 -15.11 -0.18
C GLU A 69 -8.22 -14.29 0.09
N VAL A 70 -7.05 -14.93 0.06
CA VAL A 70 -5.76 -14.24 0.06
C VAL A 70 -5.28 -14.13 -1.37
N ARG A 71 -5.12 -12.90 -1.84
CA ARG A 71 -4.57 -12.60 -3.17
C ARG A 71 -3.14 -12.09 -3.03
N PHE A 72 -2.22 -12.65 -3.80
CA PHE A 72 -0.81 -12.26 -3.77
C PHE A 72 -0.19 -12.34 -5.15
N ALA A 73 0.93 -11.66 -5.34
CA ALA A 73 1.73 -11.73 -6.54
C ALA A 73 3.19 -11.93 -6.15
N THR A 74 3.92 -12.70 -6.97
CA THR A 74 5.37 -12.81 -6.84
C THR A 74 6.00 -11.86 -7.83
N VAL A 75 6.99 -11.10 -7.37
CA VAL A 75 7.71 -10.12 -8.18
C VAL A 75 9.20 -10.40 -8.09
N LEU A 76 9.88 -10.43 -9.25
CA LEU A 76 11.33 -10.44 -9.32
C LEU A 76 11.90 -9.04 -9.11
N ASN A 77 13.17 -8.97 -8.67
CA ASN A 77 13.87 -7.72 -8.41
C ASN A 77 13.03 -6.75 -7.56
N ALA A 78 12.40 -7.28 -6.51
CA ALA A 78 11.50 -6.51 -5.68
C ALA A 78 12.28 -5.47 -4.86
N VAL A 79 11.74 -4.28 -4.78
CA VAL A 79 12.22 -3.21 -3.92
C VAL A 79 11.08 -2.73 -3.02
N GLU A 80 11.46 -2.39 -1.80
CA GLU A 80 10.60 -1.72 -0.85
C GLU A 80 10.68 -0.21 -1.11
N CYS A 81 9.51 0.40 -1.31
CA CYS A 81 9.30 1.83 -1.43
C CYS A 81 8.70 2.32 -0.13
N THR A 82 9.51 2.97 0.70
CA THR A 82 9.05 3.64 1.92
C THR A 82 8.90 5.11 1.65
N PHE A 83 7.80 5.74 2.06
CA PHE A 83 7.56 7.14 1.78
C PHE A 83 7.02 7.92 2.98
N GLU A 84 7.45 9.17 3.06
CA GLU A 84 7.00 10.20 3.99
C GLU A 84 6.47 11.39 3.19
N ILE A 85 5.37 11.99 3.66
CA ILE A 85 4.75 13.13 2.99
C ILE A 85 4.55 14.25 3.99
N LYS A 86 4.99 15.45 3.63
CA LYS A 86 4.82 16.67 4.42
C LYS A 86 4.16 17.76 3.59
N LEU A 87 3.10 18.36 4.13
CA LEU A 87 2.53 19.58 3.58
C LEU A 87 3.44 20.76 3.95
N THR A 88 4.02 21.40 2.94
CA THR A 88 4.95 22.54 3.12
C THR A 88 4.24 23.88 2.99
N GLU A 89 3.09 23.94 2.31
CA GLU A 89 2.35 25.20 2.13
C GLU A 89 0.82 25.01 2.19
N GLY A 90 0.16 25.80 3.04
CA GLY A 90 -1.29 25.91 3.18
C GLY A 90 -1.96 24.87 4.07
N HIS A 91 -3.18 24.46 3.72
CA HIS A 91 -3.95 23.40 4.36
C HIS A 91 -4.44 22.39 3.32
N PHE A 92 -4.43 21.12 3.67
CA PHE A 92 -4.84 20.01 2.82
C PHE A 92 -6.11 19.36 3.36
N LYS A 93 -7.13 19.33 2.50
CA LYS A 93 -8.38 18.60 2.69
C LYS A 93 -8.61 17.79 1.44
N GLY A 94 -8.79 16.49 1.56
CA GLY A 94 -8.92 15.56 0.45
C GLY A 94 -8.26 14.22 0.75
N ASN A 95 -7.80 13.52 -0.27
CA ASN A 95 -7.16 12.21 -0.12
C ASN A 95 -5.89 12.09 -0.96
N ILE A 96 -5.02 11.17 -0.52
CA ILE A 96 -3.85 10.76 -1.27
C ILE A 96 -3.95 9.25 -1.46
N THR A 97 -3.75 8.80 -2.69
CA THR A 97 -3.64 7.38 -3.01
C THR A 97 -2.25 7.05 -3.54
N VAL A 98 -1.85 5.80 -3.34
CA VAL A 98 -0.63 5.24 -3.93
C VAL A 98 -0.98 3.95 -4.66
N GLY A 99 -0.46 3.79 -5.86
CA GLY A 99 -0.66 2.62 -6.71
C GLY A 99 0.65 2.17 -7.35
N ILE A 100 0.56 1.04 -8.03
CA ILE A 100 1.63 0.54 -8.89
C ILE A 100 1.11 0.68 -10.31
N ALA A 101 1.76 1.51 -11.10
CA ALA A 101 1.52 1.61 -12.53
C ALA A 101 2.52 0.70 -13.25
N ASP A 102 2.00 -0.34 -13.91
CA ASP A 102 2.78 -1.15 -14.85
C ASP A 102 2.04 -1.20 -16.19
N LYS A 103 2.35 -0.22 -17.04
CA LYS A 103 1.74 -0.10 -18.38
C LYS A 103 2.20 -1.23 -19.32
N ALA A 104 3.30 -1.92 -19.02
CA ALA A 104 3.88 -2.93 -19.89
C ALA A 104 3.33 -4.33 -19.58
N ARG A 105 3.19 -4.71 -18.31
CA ARG A 105 2.86 -6.10 -17.91
C ARG A 105 1.38 -6.35 -17.60
N LYS A 106 0.46 -5.41 -17.91
CA LYS A 106 -0.99 -5.51 -17.59
C LYS A 106 -1.21 -6.04 -16.17
N LEU A 107 -0.49 -5.46 -15.22
CA LEU A 107 -0.62 -5.81 -13.82
C LEU A 107 -2.05 -5.44 -13.40
N ASN A 108 -2.94 -6.42 -13.29
CA ASN A 108 -4.31 -6.23 -12.78
C ASN A 108 -4.27 -6.06 -11.25
N ILE A 109 -3.46 -5.11 -10.80
CA ILE A 109 -3.40 -4.60 -9.42
C ILE A 109 -3.98 -3.19 -9.49
N ASP A 110 -5.20 -3.10 -10.02
CA ASP A 110 -5.96 -1.86 -10.26
C ASP A 110 -6.43 -1.16 -8.96
N LYS A 111 -5.83 -1.48 -7.81
CA LYS A 111 -6.27 -0.91 -6.52
C LYS A 111 -5.20 0.00 -5.97
N ALA A 112 -5.33 1.27 -6.31
CA ALA A 112 -4.70 2.35 -5.55
C ALA A 112 -5.15 2.26 -4.08
N ILE A 113 -4.19 2.30 -3.17
CA ILE A 113 -4.43 2.29 -1.73
C ILE A 113 -4.60 3.74 -1.28
N VAL A 114 -5.70 4.04 -0.61
CA VAL A 114 -5.86 5.34 0.07
C VAL A 114 -4.93 5.37 1.29
N ILE A 115 -3.88 6.18 1.20
CA ILE A 115 -2.87 6.30 2.26
C ILE A 115 -3.19 7.44 3.23
N HIS A 116 -4.03 8.39 2.83
CA HIS A 116 -4.58 9.42 3.70
C HIS A 116 -5.94 9.88 3.17
N ASP A 117 -6.92 10.07 4.04
CA ASP A 117 -8.21 10.68 3.74
C ASP A 117 -8.61 11.64 4.86
N SER A 118 -8.69 12.94 4.56
CA SER A 118 -9.01 13.98 5.54
C SER A 118 -10.36 13.82 6.25
N ILE A 119 -11.31 13.07 5.68
CA ILE A 119 -12.60 12.79 6.33
C ILE A 119 -12.38 11.90 7.56
N LEU A 120 -11.44 10.96 7.47
CA LEU A 120 -11.19 9.95 8.50
C LEU A 120 -9.92 10.23 9.32
N ASP A 121 -8.91 10.84 8.68
CA ASP A 121 -7.58 11.06 9.24
C ASP A 121 -7.35 12.53 9.66
N GLY A 122 -8.30 13.42 9.32
CA GLY A 122 -8.27 14.84 9.66
C GLY A 122 -7.59 15.73 8.61
N VAL A 123 -7.91 17.03 8.66
CA VAL A 123 -7.30 18.06 7.80
C VAL A 123 -5.87 18.34 8.26
N VAL A 124 -4.93 18.43 7.33
CA VAL A 124 -3.53 18.74 7.63
C VAL A 124 -3.24 20.22 7.35
N ARG A 125 -2.49 20.88 8.23
CA ARG A 125 -2.05 22.27 8.06
C ARG A 125 -0.54 22.40 8.14
N SER A 126 0.02 23.26 7.31
CA SER A 126 1.48 23.50 7.21
C SER A 126 2.03 24.39 8.33
N ASP A 127 1.19 25.18 9.00
CA ASP A 127 1.55 26.03 10.14
C ASP A 127 1.74 25.24 11.46
N GLU A 128 1.33 23.97 11.47
CA GLU A 128 1.61 23.02 12.54
C GLU A 128 2.82 22.13 12.17
N SER A 129 2.71 20.81 12.29
CA SER A 129 3.79 19.90 11.88
C SER A 129 3.89 19.75 10.36
N GLY A 130 2.77 19.92 9.65
CA GLY A 130 2.61 19.59 8.23
C GLY A 130 2.76 18.10 7.90
N VAL A 131 3.11 17.24 8.87
CA VAL A 131 3.34 15.81 8.64
C VAL A 131 2.01 15.13 8.36
N ILE A 132 1.89 14.51 7.19
CA ILE A 132 0.68 13.77 6.83
C ILE A 132 0.78 12.38 7.46
N LYS A 133 -0.12 12.07 8.39
CA LYS A 133 -0.23 10.72 8.96
C LYS A 133 -0.76 9.77 7.89
N LEU A 134 0.05 8.76 7.57
CA LEU A 134 -0.26 7.77 6.56
C LEU A 134 -0.79 6.48 7.19
N ARG A 135 -1.84 5.90 6.59
CA ARG A 135 -2.34 4.56 6.92
C ARG A 135 -1.38 3.47 6.47
N ARG A 136 -0.62 3.77 5.41
CA ARG A 136 0.41 2.92 4.84
C ARG A 136 1.51 3.82 4.28
N SER A 137 2.74 3.57 4.71
CA SER A 137 3.94 4.29 4.28
C SER A 137 4.92 3.42 3.49
N VAL A 138 4.52 2.18 3.17
CA VAL A 138 5.38 1.21 2.48
C VAL A 138 4.59 0.43 1.43
N ILE A 139 5.17 0.29 0.25
CA ILE A 139 4.71 -0.63 -0.81
C ILE A 139 5.90 -1.41 -1.38
N THR A 140 5.62 -2.58 -1.96
CA THR A 140 6.63 -3.40 -2.65
C THR A 140 6.34 -3.39 -4.14
N ILE A 141 7.38 -3.21 -4.96
CA ILE A 141 7.28 -3.10 -6.42
C ILE A 141 8.52 -3.73 -7.08
N CYS A 142 8.41 -4.22 -8.30
CA CYS A 142 9.59 -4.62 -9.10
C CYS A 142 10.34 -3.40 -9.64
N LEU A 143 11.63 -3.55 -9.93
CA LEU A 143 12.46 -2.48 -10.52
C LEU A 143 11.93 -1.95 -11.86
N GLU A 144 11.24 -2.80 -12.63
CA GLU A 144 10.71 -2.42 -13.94
C GLU A 144 9.34 -1.70 -13.86
N GLY A 145 8.75 -1.63 -12.66
CA GLY A 145 7.46 -0.96 -12.43
C GLY A 145 7.59 0.55 -12.21
N THR A 146 6.48 1.20 -11.88
CA THR A 146 6.46 2.60 -11.46
C THR A 146 5.49 2.81 -10.31
N VAL A 147 5.89 3.60 -9.32
CA VAL A 147 5.00 3.98 -8.21
C VAL A 147 4.21 5.21 -8.64
N GLU A 148 2.89 5.13 -8.56
CA GLU A 148 1.98 6.22 -8.89
C GLU A 148 1.42 6.81 -7.60
N PHE A 149 1.47 8.13 -7.49
CA PHE A 149 0.77 8.87 -6.45
C PHE A 149 -0.28 9.78 -7.08
N GLN A 150 -1.45 9.85 -6.44
CA GLN A 150 -2.52 10.75 -6.81
C GLN A 150 -2.96 11.56 -5.59
N ILE A 151 -2.97 12.88 -5.73
CA ILE A 151 -3.42 13.82 -4.72
C ILE A 151 -4.72 14.44 -5.20
N ASN A 152 -5.79 14.23 -4.46
CA ASN A 152 -7.07 14.90 -4.64
C ASN A 152 -7.22 15.94 -3.53
N ASN A 153 -7.16 17.21 -3.87
CA ASN A 153 -7.27 18.33 -2.93
C ASN A 153 -8.59 19.08 -3.16
N VAL A 154 -9.45 19.07 -2.15
CA VAL A 154 -10.76 19.72 -2.12
C VAL A 154 -10.74 20.78 -1.03
N ALA A 155 -10.29 21.99 -1.39
CA ALA A 155 -10.21 23.13 -0.47
C ALA A 155 -11.08 24.29 -0.98
N ALA A 156 -11.90 24.87 -0.09
CA ALA A 156 -12.71 26.06 -0.36
C ALA A 156 -13.57 26.01 -1.65
N GLY A 157 -14.10 24.83 -2.01
CA GLY A 157 -14.95 24.64 -3.20
C GLY A 157 -14.17 24.47 -4.52
N VAL A 158 -12.84 24.50 -4.49
CA VAL A 158 -11.98 24.20 -5.63
C VAL A 158 -11.43 22.78 -5.48
N CYS A 159 -11.57 21.98 -6.54
CA CYS A 159 -10.94 20.66 -6.65
C CYS A 159 -9.67 20.81 -7.49
N ALA A 160 -8.54 20.38 -6.95
CA ALA A 160 -7.29 20.22 -7.67
C ALA A 160 -6.85 18.76 -7.57
N GLU A 161 -6.45 18.19 -8.69
CA GLU A 161 -5.97 16.82 -8.79
C GLU A 161 -4.58 16.81 -9.39
N ARG A 162 -3.71 15.94 -8.85
CA ARG A 162 -2.36 15.76 -9.36
C ARG A 162 -1.95 14.30 -9.30
N THR A 163 -1.55 13.75 -10.45
CA THR A 163 -0.91 12.44 -10.57
C THR A 163 0.55 12.60 -10.96
N PHE A 164 1.43 11.83 -10.34
CA PHE A 164 2.86 11.81 -10.61
C PHE A 164 3.47 10.48 -10.20
N TYR A 165 4.74 10.28 -10.53
CA TYR A 165 5.35 8.96 -10.55
C TYR A 165 6.76 8.97 -9.99
N PHE A 166 7.16 7.89 -9.32
CA PHE A 166 8.56 7.62 -9.02
C PHE A 166 9.02 6.31 -9.67
N THR A 167 10.20 6.36 -10.26
CA THR A 167 10.89 5.18 -10.78
C THR A 167 11.61 4.46 -9.64
N PRO A 168 11.42 3.14 -9.47
CA PRO A 168 12.10 2.39 -8.42
C PRO A 168 13.61 2.34 -8.61
N HIS A 169 14.34 2.34 -7.48
CA HIS A 169 15.79 2.16 -7.44
C HIS A 169 16.14 0.99 -6.51
N ARG A 170 17.33 0.39 -6.69
CA ARG A 170 17.80 -0.67 -5.77
C ARG A 170 18.04 -0.16 -4.35
N THR A 171 18.51 1.07 -4.24
CA THR A 171 18.84 1.74 -2.98
C THR A 171 18.74 3.25 -3.16
N GLY A 172 18.64 3.99 -2.06
CA GLY A 172 18.74 5.45 -2.05
C GLY A 172 17.41 6.12 -1.77
N ALA A 173 17.33 7.42 -2.05
CA ALA A 173 16.12 8.20 -1.82
C ALA A 173 15.89 9.25 -2.91
N ASN A 174 14.62 9.53 -3.17
CA ASN A 174 14.16 10.67 -3.95
C ASN A 174 13.45 11.65 -3.02
N GLU A 175 13.75 12.93 -3.17
CA GLU A 175 13.04 14.01 -2.49
C GLU A 175 12.50 14.96 -3.55
N GLU A 176 11.19 15.22 -3.52
CA GLU A 176 10.52 16.05 -4.53
C GLU A 176 9.43 16.91 -3.90
N GLU A 177 9.32 18.16 -4.35
CA GLU A 177 8.22 19.05 -3.98
C GLU A 177 7.14 19.01 -5.07
N ILE A 178 5.94 18.57 -4.72
CA ILE A 178 4.80 18.43 -5.62
C ILE A 178 3.79 19.52 -5.31
N THR A 179 3.35 20.24 -6.35
CA THR A 179 2.30 21.26 -6.25
C THR A 179 0.96 20.70 -6.70
N CYS A 180 -0.09 20.87 -5.89
CA CYS A 180 -1.47 20.51 -6.22
C CYS A 180 -2.43 21.65 -5.82
N GLY A 181 -2.90 22.40 -6.81
CA GLY A 181 -3.58 23.69 -6.59
C GLY A 181 -2.61 24.73 -6.02
N ALA A 182 -3.01 25.43 -4.95
CA ALA A 182 -2.17 26.39 -4.22
C ALA A 182 -1.48 25.77 -2.99
N ARG A 183 -1.18 24.47 -3.04
CA ARG A 183 -0.58 23.69 -1.95
C ARG A 183 0.65 22.98 -2.45
N LYS A 184 1.64 22.83 -1.56
CA LYS A 184 2.91 22.18 -1.82
C LYS A 184 3.14 21.04 -0.84
N PHE A 185 3.64 19.93 -1.37
CA PHE A 185 3.86 18.70 -0.65
C PHE A 185 5.30 18.25 -0.87
N GLY A 186 6.08 18.13 0.20
CA GLY A 186 7.37 17.45 0.18
C GLY A 186 7.17 15.94 0.28
N PHE A 187 7.63 15.23 -0.73
CA PHE A 187 7.71 13.77 -0.75
C PHE A 187 9.14 13.34 -0.50
N ARG A 188 9.32 12.37 0.39
CA ARG A 188 10.58 11.65 0.56
C ARG A 188 10.30 10.18 0.36
N VAL A 189 10.90 9.60 -0.67
CA VAL A 189 10.73 8.20 -1.05
C VAL A 189 12.08 7.49 -0.93
N VAL A 190 12.15 6.45 -0.13
CA VAL A 190 13.35 5.66 0.14
C VAL A 190 13.17 4.27 -0.45
N TRP A 191 14.21 3.79 -1.12
CA TRP A 191 14.24 2.49 -1.77
C TRP A 191 15.19 1.54 -1.08
N SER A 192 14.75 0.30 -0.90
CA SER A 192 15.60 -0.80 -0.42
C SER A 192 15.32 -2.07 -1.19
N LEU A 193 16.35 -2.68 -1.77
CA LEU A 193 16.26 -3.99 -2.40
C LEU A 193 15.79 -5.02 -1.39
N MET A 194 14.82 -5.85 -1.78
CA MET A 194 14.37 -6.99 -1.01
C MET A 194 15.17 -8.21 -1.46
N ASP A 195 16.24 -8.53 -0.74
CA ASP A 195 17.06 -9.72 -0.98
C ASP A 195 17.29 -10.45 0.35
N PHE A 196 17.19 -11.77 0.33
CA PHE A 196 17.50 -12.62 1.49
C PHE A 196 19.00 -12.89 1.65
N ARG A 197 19.81 -12.52 0.65
CA ARG A 197 21.26 -12.75 0.60
C ARG A 197 22.08 -11.54 1.02
N LEU A 198 21.43 -10.40 1.31
CA LEU A 198 22.07 -9.19 1.83
C LEU A 198 22.30 -9.29 3.34
#